data_AF-A0A354PGM4-F1
#
_entry.id   AF-A0A354PGM4-F1
#
_cell.length_a   1.000
_cell.length_b   1.000
_cell.length_c   1.000
_cell.angle_alpha   90.00
_cell.angle_beta   90.00
_cell.angle_gamma   90.00
#
_symmetry.space_group_name_H-M   'P 1'
#
loop_
_entity.id
_entity.type
_entity.pdbx_description
1 polymer ?
#
loop_
_entity_poly.entity_id
_entity_poly.type
_entity_poly.pdbx_seq_one_letter_code
_entity_poly.pdbx_strand_id
1 'polypeptide(L)'
;MIVVSNENKLKLGKGVAFVKSQLNRLPQEDETWEADFRALPKPITQSTTHYVGMVLTQPDGFLRGESEIDHSPTVNDLATLLAHVMKRPLIEVPLRPRHIHLRGNPKWKPLFSALEEFGIEVAIKTDLPKFQEAFGEFLAHVKEARSAGKVKATATQAKVESLFPSIAKWVNGIDGFLGNALTRRVADDPARAAIALLG
;
A
#
# COMPACT_ATOMS: atom_id res chain seq x y z
N MET A 1 18.97 -17.93 -24.19
CA MET A 1 18.16 -18.67 -23.21
C MET A 1 17.40 -17.66 -22.38
N ILE A 2 16.12 -17.42 -22.68
CA ILE A 2 15.28 -16.51 -21.87
C ILE A 2 14.76 -17.34 -20.71
N VAL A 3 15.24 -17.06 -19.50
CA VAL A 3 14.65 -17.61 -18.28
C VAL A 3 13.32 -16.90 -18.08
N VAL A 4 12.23 -17.52 -18.53
CA VAL A 4 10.87 -17.07 -18.21
C VAL A 4 10.71 -17.27 -16.71
N SER A 5 10.84 -16.18 -15.96
CA SER A 5 10.58 -16.18 -14.52
C SER A 5 9.12 -16.55 -14.32
N ASN A 6 8.86 -17.69 -13.67
CA ASN A 6 7.50 -18.07 -13.30
C ASN A 6 7.02 -17.14 -12.16
N GLU A 7 6.45 -16.01 -12.55
CA GLU A 7 5.97 -14.92 -11.69
C GLU A 7 4.89 -15.37 -10.68
N ASN A 8 4.26 -16.52 -10.93
CA ASN A 8 3.27 -17.13 -10.04
C ASN A 8 3.88 -17.96 -8.90
N LYS A 9 5.20 -18.21 -8.92
CA LYS A 9 5.90 -18.87 -7.82
C LYS A 9 6.33 -17.82 -6.79
N LEU A 10 5.97 -18.05 -5.52
CA LEU A 10 6.43 -17.23 -4.42
C LEU A 10 7.95 -17.33 -4.27
N LYS A 11 8.61 -16.18 -4.20
CA LYS A 11 10.05 -16.06 -4.00
C LYS A 11 10.32 -15.73 -2.53
N LEU A 12 11.27 -16.45 -1.92
CA LEU A 12 11.62 -16.35 -0.51
C LEU A 12 13.14 -16.30 -0.36
N GLY A 13 13.64 -15.62 0.67
CA GLY A 13 15.06 -15.66 1.06
C GLY A 13 15.87 -14.41 0.72
N LYS A 14 17.18 -14.55 0.57
CA LYS A 14 18.11 -13.41 0.38
C LYS A 14 17.87 -12.75 -0.99
N GLY A 15 17.71 -11.43 -0.99
CA GLY A 15 17.50 -10.64 -2.22
C GLY A 15 16.03 -10.40 -2.61
N VAL A 16 15.07 -10.87 -1.81
CA VAL A 16 13.65 -10.51 -1.95
C VAL A 16 13.15 -9.77 -0.72
N ALA A 17 12.06 -9.00 -0.84
CA ALA A 17 11.51 -8.23 0.28
C ALA A 17 11.03 -9.12 1.43
N PHE A 18 10.51 -10.31 1.09
CA PHE A 18 9.99 -11.30 2.03
C PHE A 18 11.10 -12.22 2.55
N VAL A 19 11.86 -11.73 3.54
CA VAL A 19 12.95 -12.46 4.19
C VAL A 19 12.47 -13.05 5.51
N LYS A 20 12.30 -14.38 5.58
CA LYS A 20 11.71 -15.04 6.75
C LYS A 20 12.42 -14.69 8.07
N SER A 21 13.75 -14.75 8.09
CA SER A 21 14.54 -14.46 9.29
C SER A 21 14.42 -13.02 9.78
N GLN A 22 14.11 -12.06 8.90
CA GLN A 22 13.90 -10.67 9.28
C GLN A 22 12.50 -10.47 9.85
N LEU A 23 11.48 -11.05 9.20
CA LEU A 23 10.10 -10.93 9.65
C LEU A 23 9.92 -11.60 11.02
N ASN A 24 10.49 -12.80 11.25
CA ASN A 24 10.40 -13.49 12.55
C ASN A 24 10.98 -12.71 13.74
N ARG A 25 11.83 -11.71 13.51
CA ARG A 25 12.42 -10.88 14.59
C ARG A 25 11.50 -9.74 15.02
N LEU A 26 10.49 -9.42 14.22
CA LEU A 26 9.52 -8.40 14.55
C LEU A 26 8.58 -8.92 15.65
N PRO A 27 8.18 -8.04 16.59
CA PRO A 27 7.16 -8.37 17.58
C PRO A 27 5.88 -8.79 16.86
N GLN A 28 5.15 -9.74 17.47
CA GLN A 28 3.86 -10.17 16.96
C GLN A 28 2.77 -9.66 17.88
N GLU A 29 1.86 -8.88 17.33
CA GLU A 29 0.74 -8.29 18.06
C GLU A 29 -0.58 -8.91 17.60
N ASP A 30 -1.58 -8.87 18.48
CA ASP A 30 -2.94 -9.41 18.25
C ASP A 30 -3.76 -8.50 17.32
N GLU A 31 -3.16 -8.11 16.19
CA GLU A 31 -3.77 -7.27 15.18
C GLU A 31 -4.33 -8.08 14.02
N THR A 32 -5.40 -7.53 13.45
CA THR A 32 -5.99 -8.01 12.21
C THR A 32 -5.80 -6.95 11.12
N TRP A 33 -5.21 -7.36 10.00
CA TRP A 33 -5.05 -6.50 8.83
C TRP A 33 -5.95 -6.93 7.69
N GLU A 34 -6.40 -5.99 6.87
CA GLU A 34 -7.00 -6.25 5.56
C GLU A 34 -6.01 -5.85 4.47
N ALA A 35 -5.80 -6.72 3.49
CA ALA A 35 -4.92 -6.44 2.37
C ALA A 35 -5.47 -6.96 1.04
N ASP A 36 -5.32 -6.16 -0.01
CA ASP A 36 -5.67 -6.55 -1.38
C ASP A 36 -4.96 -5.66 -2.41
N PHE A 37 -5.02 -6.05 -3.68
CA PHE A 37 -4.73 -5.18 -4.82
C PHE A 37 -5.99 -4.95 -5.64
N ARG A 38 -6.21 -3.70 -6.05
CA ARG A 38 -7.36 -3.33 -6.86
C ARG A 38 -6.95 -2.47 -8.05
N ALA A 39 -7.56 -2.77 -9.20
CA ALA A 39 -7.33 -2.02 -10.42
C ALA A 39 -7.85 -0.59 -10.27
N LEU A 40 -7.07 0.37 -10.76
CA LEU A 40 -7.48 1.75 -10.88
C LEU A 40 -8.36 1.95 -12.11
N PRO A 41 -9.33 2.89 -12.07
CA PRO A 41 -10.11 3.26 -13.24
C PRO A 41 -9.20 3.72 -14.38
N LYS A 42 -9.22 2.98 -15.49
CA LYS A 42 -8.40 3.22 -16.68
C LYS A 42 -8.93 4.40 -17.49
N PRO A 43 -8.18 5.50 -17.64
CA PRO A 43 -8.51 6.55 -18.61
C PRO A 43 -8.49 5.99 -20.04
N ILE A 44 -9.37 6.50 -20.91
CA ILE A 44 -9.50 6.06 -22.31
C ILE A 44 -8.18 6.14 -23.09
N THR A 45 -7.28 7.04 -22.67
CA THR A 45 -5.99 7.30 -23.32
C THR A 45 -4.86 6.37 -22.88
N GLN A 46 -5.04 5.56 -21.82
CA GLN A 46 -3.98 4.68 -21.33
C GLN A 46 -4.18 3.25 -21.85
N SER A 47 -3.09 2.60 -22.26
CA SER A 47 -3.09 1.19 -22.66
C SER A 47 -2.89 0.23 -21.48
N THR A 48 -2.22 0.69 -20.42
CA THR A 48 -1.82 -0.12 -19.27
C THR A 48 -2.80 0.05 -18.09
N THR A 49 -3.18 -1.06 -17.46
CA THR A 49 -4.02 -1.04 -16.25
C THR A 49 -3.12 -0.94 -15.02
N HIS A 50 -3.26 0.15 -14.27
CA HIS A 50 -2.56 0.32 -13.00
C HIS A 50 -3.37 -0.31 -11.86
N TYR A 51 -2.68 -0.76 -10.83
CA TYR A 51 -3.25 -1.32 -9.62
C TYR A 51 -2.65 -0.63 -8.40
N VAL A 52 -3.46 -0.47 -7.36
CA VAL A 52 -3.00 -0.07 -6.03
C VAL A 52 -3.25 -1.22 -5.06
N GLY A 53 -2.21 -1.57 -4.30
CA GLY A 53 -2.28 -2.43 -3.15
C GLY A 53 -2.34 -1.60 -1.88
N MET A 54 -3.14 -1.99 -0.91
CA MET A 54 -3.24 -1.32 0.38
C MET A 54 -3.29 -2.35 1.51
N VAL A 55 -2.77 -1.96 2.68
CA VAL A 55 -2.87 -2.73 3.93
C VAL A 55 -3.44 -1.85 5.03
N LEU A 56 -4.58 -2.25 5.57
CA LEU A 56 -5.35 -1.49 6.56
C LEU A 56 -5.45 -2.28 7.87
N THR A 57 -5.44 -1.63 9.02
CA THR A 57 -5.74 -2.29 10.31
C THR A 57 -7.23 -2.38 10.56
N GLN A 58 -7.66 -3.41 11.29
CA GLN A 58 -8.96 -3.44 11.96
C GLN A 58 -8.81 -3.08 13.45
N PRO A 59 -9.85 -2.52 14.09
CA PRO A 59 -11.13 -2.10 13.50
C PRO A 59 -11.07 -0.70 12.84
N ASP A 60 -10.00 0.06 13.09
CA ASP A 60 -9.95 1.51 12.84
C ASP A 60 -9.69 1.90 11.39
N GLY A 61 -9.19 0.98 10.56
CA GLY A 61 -8.93 1.24 9.13
C GLY A 61 -7.66 2.04 8.87
N PHE A 62 -6.69 2.07 9.79
CA PHE A 62 -5.47 2.83 9.56
C PHE A 62 -4.63 2.22 8.44
N LEU A 63 -4.21 3.06 7.50
CA LEU A 63 -3.33 2.68 6.41
C LEU A 63 -1.92 2.41 6.93
N ARG A 64 -1.52 1.14 6.94
CA ARG A 64 -0.13 0.74 7.23
C ARG A 64 0.78 0.88 6.03
N GLY A 65 0.24 0.77 4.82
CA GLY A 65 1.00 1.04 3.62
C GLY A 65 0.27 0.73 2.33
N GLU A 66 0.86 1.22 1.26
CA GLU A 66 0.34 1.11 -0.09
C GLU A 66 1.46 0.81 -1.10
N SER A 67 1.08 0.32 -2.27
CA SER A 67 1.99 0.07 -3.39
C SER A 67 1.25 0.22 -4.70
N GLU A 68 1.89 0.86 -5.68
CA GLU A 68 1.34 1.00 -7.02
C GLU A 68 2.15 0.16 -8.01
N ILE A 69 1.45 -0.53 -8.91
CA ILE A 69 2.05 -1.35 -9.94
C ILE A 69 1.31 -1.18 -11.26
N ASP A 70 2.02 -1.27 -12.38
CA ASP A 70 1.50 -1.14 -13.74
C ASP A 70 1.28 -2.50 -14.43
N HIS A 71 1.46 -3.60 -13.69
CA HIS A 71 1.20 -4.97 -14.12
C HIS A 71 0.11 -5.64 -13.29
N SER A 72 -0.41 -6.76 -13.78
CA SER A 72 -1.38 -7.57 -13.02
C SER A 72 -0.72 -8.10 -11.73
N PRO A 73 -1.30 -7.86 -10.53
CA PRO A 73 -0.68 -8.26 -9.28
C PRO A 73 -0.33 -9.75 -9.27
N THR A 74 0.91 -10.03 -8.87
CA THR A 74 1.48 -11.36 -8.66
C THR A 74 1.60 -11.63 -7.17
N VAL A 75 1.74 -12.91 -6.79
CA VAL A 75 1.94 -13.31 -5.39
C VAL A 75 3.13 -12.60 -4.73
N ASN A 76 4.15 -12.27 -5.52
CA ASN A 76 5.36 -11.59 -5.05
C ASN A 76 5.11 -10.11 -4.76
N ASP A 77 4.16 -9.47 -5.44
CA ASP A 77 3.77 -8.08 -5.18
C ASP A 77 3.07 -7.98 -3.81
N LEU A 78 2.14 -8.89 -3.51
CA LEU A 78 1.51 -8.96 -2.19
C LEU A 78 2.50 -9.33 -1.09
N ALA A 79 3.37 -10.32 -1.33
CA ALA A 79 4.41 -10.65 -0.36
C ALA A 79 5.33 -9.45 -0.09
N THR A 80 5.68 -8.70 -1.13
CA THR A 80 6.51 -7.50 -1.01
C THR A 80 5.80 -6.40 -0.23
N LEU A 81 4.54 -6.11 -0.55
CA LEU A 81 3.71 -5.16 0.17
C LEU A 81 3.62 -5.52 1.66
N LEU A 82 3.24 -6.76 1.98
CA LEU A 82 3.12 -7.22 3.37
C LEU A 82 4.46 -7.14 4.12
N ALA A 83 5.55 -7.61 3.52
CA ALA A 83 6.86 -7.52 4.15
C ALA A 83 7.30 -6.06 4.34
N HIS A 84 6.97 -5.18 3.41
CA HIS A 84 7.25 -3.75 3.55
C HIS A 84 6.52 -3.20 4.76
N VAL A 85 5.19 -3.35 4.83
CA VAL A 85 4.39 -2.74 5.91
C VAL A 85 4.72 -3.31 7.28
N MET A 86 5.13 -4.59 7.38
CA MET A 86 5.61 -5.15 8.65
C MET A 86 6.91 -4.49 9.11
N LYS A 87 7.84 -4.22 8.18
CA LYS A 87 9.18 -3.70 8.51
C LYS A 87 9.22 -2.18 8.63
N ARG A 88 8.39 -1.49 7.85
CA ARG A 88 8.40 -0.04 7.65
C ARG A 88 6.96 0.42 7.36
N PRO A 89 6.07 0.38 8.35
CA PRO A 89 4.73 0.89 8.16
C PRO A 89 4.77 2.41 7.96
N LEU A 90 3.78 2.96 7.25
CA LEU A 90 3.61 4.41 7.07
C LEU A 90 3.35 5.12 8.40
N ILE A 91 2.57 4.46 9.26
CA ILE A 91 2.15 4.95 10.57
C ILE A 91 2.32 3.77 11.54
N GLU A 92 2.72 4.08 12.78
CA GLU A 92 2.97 3.14 13.87
C GLU A 92 4.33 2.40 13.78
N VAL A 93 4.51 1.43 14.68
CA VAL A 93 5.78 0.71 14.85
C VAL A 93 5.85 -0.55 13.98
N PRO A 94 7.05 -0.98 13.56
CA PRO A 94 7.24 -2.25 12.86
C PRO A 94 6.77 -3.44 13.68
N LEU A 95 5.88 -4.26 13.12
CA LEU A 95 5.33 -5.44 13.77
C LEU A 95 4.80 -6.47 12.77
N ARG A 96 4.52 -7.67 13.27
CA ARG A 96 3.74 -8.69 12.57
C ARG A 96 2.33 -8.76 13.14
N PRO A 97 1.28 -8.79 12.29
CA PRO A 97 -0.07 -9.04 12.74
C PRO A 97 -0.22 -10.50 13.14
N ARG A 98 -1.29 -10.82 13.86
CA ARG A 98 -1.71 -12.20 14.07
C ARG A 98 -2.62 -12.69 12.96
N HIS A 99 -3.43 -11.80 12.39
CA HIS A 99 -4.40 -12.15 11.36
C HIS A 99 -4.27 -11.25 10.13
N ILE A 100 -4.37 -11.84 8.94
CA ILE A 100 -4.49 -11.12 7.67
C ILE A 100 -5.72 -11.60 6.93
N HIS A 101 -6.63 -10.68 6.66
CA HIS A 101 -7.79 -10.85 5.79
C HIS A 101 -7.42 -10.49 4.35
N LEU A 102 -7.62 -11.44 3.44
CA LEU A 102 -7.37 -11.25 2.01
C LEU A 102 -8.65 -11.49 1.21
N ARG A 103 -8.81 -10.77 0.11
CA ARG A 103 -9.86 -11.08 -0.87
C ARG A 103 -9.55 -12.40 -1.57
N GLY A 104 -10.58 -13.17 -1.88
CA GLY A 104 -10.44 -14.41 -2.65
C GLY A 104 -9.80 -14.20 -4.01
N ASN A 105 -8.51 -14.57 -4.14
CA ASN A 105 -7.78 -14.60 -5.40
C ASN A 105 -6.83 -15.81 -5.39
N PRO A 106 -6.97 -16.76 -6.33
CA PRO A 106 -6.14 -17.97 -6.37
C PRO A 106 -4.64 -17.71 -6.45
N LYS A 107 -4.22 -16.55 -7.01
CA LYS A 107 -2.81 -16.16 -7.07
C LYS A 107 -2.17 -16.00 -5.68
N TRP A 108 -2.97 -15.75 -4.63
CA TRP A 108 -2.46 -15.60 -3.27
C TRP A 108 -2.14 -16.92 -2.58
N LYS A 109 -2.68 -18.05 -3.05
CA LYS A 109 -2.52 -19.36 -2.38
C LYS A 109 -1.08 -19.72 -2.01
N PRO A 110 -0.06 -19.49 -2.86
CA PRO A 110 1.32 -19.82 -2.50
C PRO A 110 1.86 -19.06 -1.28
N LEU A 111 1.25 -17.94 -0.91
CA LEU A 111 1.64 -17.10 0.23
C LEU A 111 1.15 -17.64 1.57
N PHE A 112 0.07 -18.43 1.61
CA PHE A 112 -0.58 -18.79 2.86
C PHE A 112 0.30 -19.66 3.75
N SER A 113 0.92 -20.70 3.17
CA SER A 113 1.87 -21.55 3.90
C SER A 113 3.07 -20.75 4.41
N ALA A 114 3.55 -19.77 3.63
CA ALA A 114 4.63 -18.91 4.10
C ALA A 114 4.19 -18.06 5.29
N LEU A 115 3.00 -17.46 5.26
CA LEU A 115 2.45 -16.64 6.37
C LEU A 115 2.19 -17.46 7.64
N GLU A 116 1.65 -18.67 7.48
CA GLU A 116 1.37 -19.60 8.59
C GLU A 116 2.64 -20.01 9.32
N GLU A 117 3.77 -20.20 8.62
CA GLU A 117 5.07 -20.46 9.25
C GLU A 117 5.54 -19.32 10.19
N PHE A 118 5.01 -18.10 10.05
CA PHE A 118 5.24 -16.99 10.98
C PHE A 118 4.21 -16.93 12.11
N GLY A 119 3.27 -17.86 12.18
CA GLY A 119 2.12 -17.76 13.07
C GLY A 119 1.15 -16.64 12.67
N ILE A 120 1.15 -16.24 11.38
CA ILE A 120 0.18 -15.30 10.84
C ILE A 120 -0.95 -16.11 10.21
N GLU A 121 -2.13 -15.99 10.77
CA GLU A 121 -3.32 -16.67 10.27
C GLU A 121 -3.93 -15.87 9.10
N VAL A 122 -4.21 -16.57 8.01
CA VAL A 122 -4.83 -15.96 6.83
C VAL A 122 -6.29 -16.37 6.73
N ALA A 123 -7.20 -15.40 6.68
CA ALA A 123 -8.60 -15.66 6.39
C ALA A 123 -8.98 -15.07 5.03
N ILE A 124 -9.62 -15.89 4.20
CA ILE A 124 -10.19 -15.41 2.94
C ILE A 124 -11.57 -14.84 3.23
N LYS A 125 -11.77 -13.58 2.86
CA LYS A 125 -13.04 -12.88 3.02
C LYS A 125 -13.59 -12.47 1.65
N THR A 126 -14.91 -12.49 1.55
CA THR A 126 -15.62 -11.93 0.39
C THR A 126 -15.47 -10.42 0.38
N ASP A 127 -15.63 -9.81 1.55
CA ASP A 127 -15.54 -8.37 1.76
C ASP A 127 -14.40 -8.01 2.71
N LEU A 128 -13.77 -6.88 2.40
CA LEU A 128 -12.74 -6.23 3.19
C LEU A 128 -13.24 -4.80 3.44
N PRO A 129 -14.08 -4.58 4.46
CA PRO A 129 -14.78 -3.31 4.64
C PRO A 129 -13.83 -2.12 4.78
N LYS A 130 -12.72 -2.27 5.52
CA LYS A 130 -11.76 -1.17 5.72
C LYS A 130 -10.97 -0.89 4.45
N PHE A 131 -10.61 -1.93 3.70
CA PHE A 131 -10.05 -1.77 2.38
C PHE A 131 -11.02 -1.08 1.42
N GLN A 132 -12.30 -1.46 1.42
CA GLN A 132 -13.32 -0.90 0.53
C GLN A 132 -13.56 0.59 0.80
N GLU A 133 -13.64 0.96 2.08
CA GLU A 133 -13.76 2.33 2.55
C GLU A 133 -12.56 3.17 2.08
N ALA A 134 -11.34 2.78 2.46
CA ALA A 134 -10.11 3.49 2.09
C ALA A 134 -9.92 3.60 0.57
N PHE A 135 -10.21 2.53 -0.18
CA PHE A 135 -10.12 2.55 -1.63
C PHE A 135 -11.17 3.49 -2.26
N GLY A 136 -12.38 3.52 -1.70
CA GLY A 136 -13.44 4.44 -2.14
C GLY A 136 -13.03 5.91 -1.94
N GLU A 137 -12.48 6.23 -0.76
CA GLU A 137 -11.93 7.55 -0.47
C GLU A 137 -10.78 7.91 -1.41
N PHE A 138 -9.85 6.98 -1.63
CA PHE A 138 -8.76 7.16 -2.58
C PHE A 138 -9.28 7.55 -3.98
N LEU A 139 -10.28 6.83 -4.49
CA LEU A 139 -10.88 7.15 -5.79
C LEU A 139 -11.58 8.52 -5.82
N ALA A 140 -12.21 8.93 -4.72
CA ALA A 140 -12.83 10.25 -4.61
C ALA A 140 -11.77 11.37 -4.73
N HIS A 141 -10.66 11.24 -4.01
CA HIS A 141 -9.54 12.19 -4.07
C HIS A 141 -8.92 12.24 -5.48
N VAL A 142 -8.72 11.09 -6.11
CA VAL A 142 -8.24 11.01 -7.51
C VAL A 142 -9.16 11.79 -8.46
N LYS A 143 -10.47 11.67 -8.29
CA LYS A 143 -11.46 12.37 -9.12
C LYS A 143 -11.44 13.88 -8.87
N GLU A 144 -11.30 14.30 -7.62
CA GLU A 144 -11.21 15.70 -7.23
C GLU A 144 -9.94 16.36 -7.80
N ALA A 145 -8.78 15.72 -7.63
CA ALA A 145 -7.50 16.20 -8.17
C ALA A 145 -7.55 16.38 -9.70
N ARG A 146 -8.15 15.42 -10.42
CA ARG A 146 -8.38 15.53 -11.88
C ARG A 146 -9.31 16.70 -12.26
N SER A 147 -10.21 17.07 -11.36
CA SER A 147 -11.13 18.19 -11.57
C SER A 147 -10.45 19.53 -11.29
N ALA A 148 -9.60 19.59 -10.26
CA ALA A 148 -8.81 20.76 -9.88
C ALA A 148 -7.67 21.07 -10.88
N GLY A 149 -7.05 20.06 -11.48
CA GLY A 149 -6.04 20.21 -12.54
C GLY A 149 -6.58 20.82 -13.85
N LYS A 150 -7.89 21.10 -13.93
CA LYS A 150 -8.48 21.94 -14.98
C LYS A 150 -8.31 23.46 -14.72
N VAL A 151 -7.72 23.84 -13.59
CA VAL A 151 -7.40 25.23 -13.22
C VAL A 151 -5.88 25.46 -13.37
N LYS A 152 -5.49 26.61 -13.93
CA LYS A 152 -4.11 26.95 -14.34
C LYS A 152 -3.08 26.79 -13.19
N ALA A 153 -1.99 26.06 -13.44
CA ALA A 153 -0.92 25.80 -12.47
C ALA A 153 -0.16 27.09 -12.06
N THR A 154 0.20 27.22 -10.78
CA THR A 154 0.99 28.33 -10.23
C THR A 154 2.50 28.04 -10.26
N ALA A 155 3.32 29.10 -10.23
CA ALA A 155 4.78 29.01 -10.37
C ALA A 155 5.49 28.14 -9.31
N THR A 156 4.90 27.99 -8.12
CA THR A 156 5.40 27.12 -7.05
C THR A 156 5.29 25.64 -7.42
N GLN A 157 4.26 25.26 -8.17
CA GLN A 157 3.97 23.88 -8.56
C GLN A 157 4.95 23.38 -9.65
N ALA A 158 5.27 24.24 -10.62
CA ALA A 158 6.29 23.96 -11.64
C ALA A 158 7.71 23.71 -11.06
N LYS A 159 8.00 24.31 -9.90
CA LYS A 159 9.30 24.16 -9.23
C LYS A 159 9.42 22.85 -8.46
N VAL A 160 8.30 22.31 -7.96
CA VAL A 160 8.23 21.00 -7.29
C VAL A 160 8.32 19.86 -8.31
N GLU A 161 7.69 20.00 -9.47
CA GLU A 161 7.75 19.04 -10.59
C GLU A 161 9.16 18.89 -11.17
N SER A 162 9.96 19.97 -11.15
CA SER A 162 11.36 19.95 -11.57
C SER A 162 12.27 19.17 -10.62
N LEU A 163 11.90 19.02 -9.35
CA LEU A 163 12.74 18.40 -8.33
C LEU A 163 12.43 16.90 -8.14
N PHE A 164 11.25 16.45 -8.58
CA PHE A 164 10.80 15.06 -8.46
C PHE A 164 10.10 14.58 -9.74
N PRO A 165 10.84 14.22 -10.80
CA PRO A 165 10.27 13.91 -12.12
C PRO A 165 9.38 12.66 -12.15
N SER A 166 9.56 11.72 -11.22
CA SER A 166 8.65 10.57 -11.03
C SER A 166 7.27 11.03 -10.52
N ILE A 167 7.25 12.06 -9.66
CA ILE A 167 6.05 12.70 -9.13
C ILE A 167 5.40 13.57 -10.22
N ALA A 168 6.14 14.20 -11.13
CA ALA A 168 5.55 15.01 -12.22
C ALA A 168 4.80 14.18 -13.29
N LYS A 169 5.25 12.93 -13.53
CA LYS A 169 4.54 11.98 -14.42
C LYS A 169 3.23 11.50 -13.81
N TRP A 170 3.18 11.44 -12.49
CA TRP A 170 2.01 11.09 -11.72
C TRP A 170 1.18 12.38 -11.40
N VAL A 171 1.66 13.61 -11.19
CA VAL A 171 0.77 14.79 -10.98
C VAL A 171 -0.08 15.18 -12.21
N ASN A 172 0.28 14.75 -13.42
CA ASN A 172 -0.60 14.74 -14.61
C ASN A 172 -1.48 13.47 -14.76
N GLY A 173 -1.38 12.56 -13.81
CA GLY A 173 -2.00 11.23 -13.69
C GLY A 173 -1.86 10.65 -12.26
N ILE A 174 -2.38 11.37 -11.24
CA ILE A 174 -2.39 11.10 -9.77
C ILE A 174 -1.02 11.21 -9.02
N ASP A 175 -0.90 11.77 -7.81
CA ASP A 175 0.12 11.47 -6.75
C ASP A 175 -0.26 12.36 -5.55
N GLY A 176 -0.36 11.96 -4.29
CA GLY A 176 -0.30 10.69 -3.55
C GLY A 176 -0.92 10.99 -2.17
N PHE A 177 -1.50 9.98 -1.52
CA PHE A 177 -2.41 10.11 -0.36
C PHE A 177 -1.83 10.81 0.89
N LEU A 178 -0.51 11.07 0.95
CA LEU A 178 0.16 11.57 2.16
C LEU A 178 0.38 13.09 2.23
N GLY A 179 0.05 13.86 1.19
CA GLY A 179 0.21 15.32 1.23
C GLY A 179 -0.78 16.05 2.15
N ASN A 180 -2.02 15.53 2.27
CA ASN A 180 -3.11 16.23 2.95
C ASN A 180 -3.67 15.54 4.21
N ALA A 181 -3.37 14.26 4.45
CA ALA A 181 -3.78 13.59 5.68
C ALA A 181 -2.93 14.03 6.89
N LEU A 182 -1.65 14.37 6.67
CA LEU A 182 -0.76 14.92 7.71
C LEU A 182 -1.11 16.36 8.09
N THR A 183 -1.60 17.17 7.15
CA THR A 183 -2.00 18.57 7.45
C THR A 183 -3.29 18.67 8.28
N ARG A 184 -4.17 17.66 8.24
CA ARG A 184 -5.41 17.70 9.04
C ARG A 184 -5.20 17.28 10.50
N ARG A 185 -4.32 16.31 10.80
CA ARG A 185 -4.04 15.89 12.19
C ARG A 185 -3.09 16.82 12.96
N VAL A 186 -2.21 17.55 12.28
CA VAL A 186 -1.36 18.59 12.92
C VAL A 186 -2.19 19.82 13.30
N ALA A 187 -3.33 20.06 12.64
CA ALA A 187 -4.22 21.18 12.95
C ALA A 187 -5.08 20.96 14.20
N ASP A 188 -5.39 19.70 14.56
CA ASP A 188 -6.32 19.38 15.64
C ASP A 188 -5.65 19.21 17.02
N ASP A 189 -4.37 18.85 17.09
CA ASP A 189 -3.60 18.78 18.36
C ASP A 189 -2.07 18.92 18.12
N PRO A 190 -1.53 20.15 18.10
CA PRO A 190 -0.11 20.41 17.87
C PRO A 190 0.79 19.91 19.02
N ALA A 191 0.25 19.64 20.22
CA ALA A 191 1.03 19.23 21.38
C ALA A 191 1.43 17.75 21.32
N ARG A 192 0.60 16.88 20.72
CA ARG A 192 0.95 15.46 20.50
C ARG A 192 1.96 15.24 19.39
N ALA A 193 2.00 16.11 18.39
CA ALA A 193 2.95 16.00 17.26
C ALA A 193 4.40 16.33 17.67
N ALA A 194 4.60 17.19 18.67
CA ALA A 194 5.93 17.56 19.14
C ALA A 194 6.64 16.44 19.92
N ILE A 195 5.89 15.54 20.54
CA ILE A 195 6.45 14.43 21.35
C ILE A 195 6.95 13.28 20.46
N ALA A 196 6.37 13.09 19.27
CA ALA A 196 6.74 12.03 18.33
C ALA A 196 8.00 12.34 17.49
N LEU A 197 8.50 13.57 17.52
CA LEU A 197 9.67 14.01 16.74
C LEU A 197 10.95 14.20 17.57
N LEU A 198 10.89 13.94 18.88
CA LEU A 198 12.02 14.09 19.80
C LEU A 198 12.33 12.81 20.61
N GLY A 199 11.84 11.64 20.19
CA GLY A 199 12.14 10.33 20.78
C GLY A 199 12.82 9.39 19.81
#